data_AF-A0A6P1KZZ1-F1
#
_entry.id   AF-A0A6P1KZZ1-F1
#
_cell.length_a   1.000
_cell.length_b   1.000
_cell.length_c   1.000
_cell.angle_alpha   90.00
_cell.angle_beta   90.00
_cell.angle_gamma   90.00
#
_symmetry.space_group_name_H-M   'P 1'
#
loop_
_entity.id
_entity.type
_entity.pdbx_description
1 polymer ?
#
loop_
_entity_poly.entity_id
_entity_poly.type
_entity_poly.pdbx_seq_one_letter_code
_entity_poly.pdbx_strand_id
1 'polypeptide(L)'
;MNVTYKTDFNLWIEQTAKLLRSHRWHEVDVEHLIEEVEGLGKSERRAIASQLTRLLLHLLKWQYQPQRRSDSWLDSITDSRTQIELAIEDSPSLKSYPTEQLEESYQRARRQATKQTGILLSVFPEECPYSLELVLDEDWLPEASDI
;
A
#
# COMPACT_ATOMS: atom_id res chain seq x y z
N MET A 1 14.17 -25.72 -13.23
CA MET A 1 12.95 -24.94 -13.52
C MET A 1 11.74 -25.84 -13.38
N ASN A 2 10.95 -25.64 -12.34
CA ASN A 2 9.80 -26.45 -12.02
C ASN A 2 8.58 -25.99 -12.83
N VAL A 3 8.03 -26.88 -13.67
CA VAL A 3 6.96 -26.53 -14.63
C VAL A 3 5.70 -26.11 -13.89
N THR A 4 5.39 -26.72 -12.75
CA THR A 4 4.21 -26.40 -11.94
C THR A 4 4.29 -24.99 -11.37
N TYR A 5 5.46 -24.54 -10.87
CA TYR A 5 5.64 -23.18 -10.36
C TYR A 5 5.26 -22.10 -11.37
N LYS A 6 5.65 -22.28 -12.64
CA LYS A 6 5.38 -21.29 -13.70
C LYS A 6 3.97 -21.33 -14.26
N THR A 7 3.28 -22.46 -14.12
CA THR A 7 2.01 -22.72 -14.84
C THR A 7 0.81 -22.68 -13.90
N ASP A 8 0.99 -23.05 -12.64
CA ASP A 8 -0.04 -23.02 -11.58
C ASP A 8 0.62 -22.80 -10.22
N PHE A 9 0.79 -21.52 -9.87
CA PHE A 9 1.44 -21.09 -8.64
C PHE A 9 0.70 -21.58 -7.38
N ASN A 10 -0.64 -21.56 -7.39
CA ASN A 10 -1.43 -22.00 -6.23
C ASN A 10 -1.25 -23.50 -5.99
N LEU A 11 -1.28 -24.31 -7.05
CA LEU A 11 -1.00 -25.73 -6.93
C LEU A 11 0.42 -26.00 -6.41
N TRP A 12 1.41 -25.20 -6.85
CA TRP A 12 2.78 -25.31 -6.35
C TRP A 12 2.90 -24.97 -4.86
N ILE A 13 2.21 -23.93 -4.36
CA ILE A 13 2.16 -23.58 -2.94
C ILE A 13 1.54 -24.74 -2.12
N GLU A 14 0.42 -25.29 -2.56
CA GLU A 14 -0.25 -26.40 -1.88
C GLU A 14 0.63 -27.65 -1.81
N GLN A 15 1.28 -28.00 -2.93
CA GLN A 15 2.22 -29.12 -2.99
C GLN A 15 3.42 -28.91 -2.08
N THR A 16 4.03 -27.72 -2.11
CA THR A 16 5.16 -27.35 -1.26
C THR A 16 4.78 -27.44 0.22
N ALA A 17 3.63 -26.89 0.62
CA ALA A 17 3.12 -26.99 1.98
C ALA A 17 2.88 -28.45 2.41
N LYS A 18 2.37 -29.30 1.52
CA LYS A 18 2.17 -30.74 1.79
C LYS A 18 3.50 -31.46 2.01
N LEU A 19 4.52 -31.18 1.20
CA LEU A 19 5.86 -31.76 1.34
C LEU A 19 6.52 -31.34 2.66
N LEU A 20 6.44 -30.04 3.01
CA LEU A 20 6.95 -29.50 4.28
C LEU A 20 6.26 -30.17 5.48
N ARG A 21 4.93 -30.26 5.49
CA ARG A 21 4.15 -30.92 6.57
C ARG A 21 4.46 -32.42 6.71
N SER A 22 4.80 -33.07 5.60
CA SER A 22 5.14 -34.50 5.58
C SER A 22 6.62 -34.77 5.86
N HIS A 23 7.41 -33.73 6.19
CA HIS A 23 8.86 -33.79 6.40
C HIS A 23 9.64 -34.36 5.19
N ARG A 24 9.10 -34.22 3.98
CA ARG A 24 9.72 -34.67 2.72
C ARG A 24 10.63 -33.56 2.16
N TRP A 25 11.57 -33.09 2.97
CA TRP A 25 12.39 -31.91 2.69
C TRP A 25 13.21 -32.02 1.40
N HIS A 26 13.67 -33.23 1.07
CA HIS A 26 14.46 -33.50 -0.13
C HIS A 26 13.70 -33.34 -1.46
N GLU A 27 12.37 -33.23 -1.40
CA GLU A 27 11.50 -33.04 -2.56
C GLU A 27 11.01 -31.59 -2.69
N VAL A 28 11.32 -30.75 -1.71
CA VAL A 28 10.96 -29.33 -1.73
C VAL A 28 11.82 -28.61 -2.75
N ASP A 29 11.18 -27.77 -3.55
CA ASP A 29 11.85 -26.83 -4.44
C ASP A 29 12.38 -25.64 -3.64
N VAL A 30 13.54 -25.84 -3.00
CA VAL A 30 14.11 -24.90 -2.03
C VAL A 30 14.46 -23.55 -2.66
N GLU A 31 14.92 -23.54 -3.91
CA GLU A 31 15.29 -22.30 -4.61
C GLU A 31 14.08 -21.36 -4.74
N HIS A 32 12.97 -21.86 -5.33
CA HIS A 32 11.77 -21.05 -5.47
C HIS A 32 11.12 -20.74 -4.11
N LEU A 33 11.18 -21.64 -3.13
CA LEU A 33 10.67 -21.36 -1.78
C LEU A 33 11.41 -20.19 -1.11
N ILE A 34 12.74 -20.12 -1.25
CA ILE A 34 13.53 -18.99 -0.72
C ILE A 34 13.12 -17.70 -1.44
N GLU A 35 13.01 -17.72 -2.77
CA GLU A 35 12.59 -16.55 -3.55
C GLU A 35 11.22 -16.03 -3.09
N GLU A 36 10.25 -16.92 -2.85
CA GLU A 36 8.94 -16.52 -2.35
C GLU A 36 9.02 -15.92 -0.95
N VAL A 37 9.75 -16.54 -0.03
CA VAL A 37 9.92 -16.02 1.34
C VAL A 37 10.60 -14.65 1.34
N GLU A 38 11.64 -14.44 0.54
CA GLU A 38 12.28 -13.14 0.37
C GLU A 38 11.37 -12.12 -0.35
N GLY A 39 10.47 -12.61 -1.20
CA GLY A 39 9.47 -11.84 -1.92
C GLY A 39 8.35 -11.33 -1.03
N LEU A 40 7.91 -12.12 -0.05
CA LEU A 40 6.78 -11.80 0.85
C LEU A 40 6.98 -10.44 1.53
N GLY A 41 8.11 -10.22 2.22
CA GLY A 41 8.37 -8.95 2.90
C GLY A 41 8.47 -7.74 1.96
N LYS A 42 8.91 -7.94 0.70
CA LYS A 42 8.89 -6.88 -0.32
C LYS A 42 7.46 -6.56 -0.78
N SER A 43 6.61 -7.58 -0.88
CA SER A 43 5.22 -7.42 -1.32
C SER A 43 4.38 -6.65 -0.29
N GLU A 44 4.52 -6.95 0.99
CA GLU A 44 3.82 -6.26 2.09
C GLU A 44 4.22 -4.78 2.17
N ARG A 45 5.53 -4.49 2.11
CA ARG A 45 6.03 -3.11 2.03
C ARG A 45 5.42 -2.37 0.83
N ARG A 46 5.40 -2.99 -0.36
CA ARG A 46 4.78 -2.36 -1.53
C ARG A 46 3.28 -2.13 -1.36
N ALA A 47 2.57 -3.06 -0.71
CA ALA A 47 1.15 -2.91 -0.42
C ALA A 47 0.89 -1.70 0.48
N ILE A 48 1.61 -1.57 1.59
CA ILE A 48 1.55 -0.40 2.49
C ILE A 48 1.86 0.89 1.72
N ALA A 49 2.95 0.91 0.95
CA ALA A 49 3.34 2.09 0.17
C ALA A 49 2.28 2.50 -0.86
N SER A 50 1.65 1.52 -1.52
CA SER A 50 0.59 1.74 -2.49
C SER A 50 -0.67 2.30 -1.84
N GLN A 51 -1.10 1.73 -0.71
CA GLN A 51 -2.24 2.23 0.05
C GLN A 51 -1.99 3.62 0.61
N LEU A 52 -0.79 3.89 1.15
CA LEU A 52 -0.43 5.22 1.64
C LEU A 52 -0.44 6.26 0.51
N THR A 53 0.04 5.91 -0.67
CA THR A 53 -0.04 6.78 -1.87
C THR A 53 -1.50 7.07 -2.24
N ARG A 54 -2.37 6.04 -2.25
CA ARG A 54 -3.79 6.17 -2.58
C ARG A 54 -4.54 7.01 -1.55
N LEU A 55 -4.23 6.84 -0.27
CA LEU A 55 -4.76 7.63 0.84
C LEU A 55 -4.40 9.11 0.66
N LEU A 56 -3.11 9.42 0.55
CA LEU A 56 -2.62 10.80 0.35
C LEU A 56 -3.21 11.45 -0.90
N LEU A 57 -3.37 10.69 -2.00
CA LEU A 57 -4.02 11.19 -3.21
C LEU A 57 -5.46 11.64 -2.94
N HIS A 58 -6.24 10.84 -2.21
CA HIS A 58 -7.63 11.18 -1.92
C HIS A 58 -7.73 12.31 -0.90
N LEU A 59 -6.82 12.39 0.08
CA LEU A 59 -6.73 13.53 1.00
C LEU A 59 -6.41 14.84 0.26
N LEU A 60 -5.49 14.82 -0.71
CA LEU A 60 -5.21 15.96 -1.58
C LEU A 60 -6.44 16.35 -2.40
N LYS A 61 -7.11 15.38 -3.03
CA LYS A 61 -8.36 15.64 -3.77
C LYS A 61 -9.44 16.22 -2.87
N TRP A 62 -9.55 15.72 -1.64
CA TRP A 62 -10.50 16.19 -0.62
C TRP A 62 -10.25 17.64 -0.21
N GLN A 63 -9.00 18.01 0.02
CA GLN A 63 -8.59 19.37 0.39
C GLN A 63 -8.77 20.36 -0.76
N TYR A 64 -8.33 20.00 -1.96
CA TYR A 64 -8.19 20.92 -3.08
C TYR A 64 -9.33 20.89 -4.10
N GLN A 65 -10.30 19.97 -3.95
CA GLN A 65 -11.54 19.95 -4.73
C GLN A 65 -12.78 19.78 -3.84
N PRO A 66 -13.06 20.71 -2.90
CA PRO A 66 -14.19 20.61 -1.97
C PRO A 66 -15.55 20.40 -2.65
N GLN A 67 -15.75 21.00 -3.82
CA GLN A 67 -16.94 20.88 -4.67
C GLN A 67 -17.11 19.50 -5.34
N ARG A 68 -16.11 18.63 -5.27
CA ARG A 68 -16.13 17.26 -5.82
C ARG A 68 -16.05 16.17 -4.75
N ARG A 69 -16.10 16.56 -3.47
CA ARG A 69 -16.18 15.60 -2.36
C ARG A 69 -17.37 14.67 -2.58
N SER A 70 -17.15 13.38 -2.35
CA SER A 70 -18.14 12.34 -2.58
C SER A 70 -17.89 11.18 -1.63
N ASP A 71 -18.93 10.40 -1.38
CA ASP A 71 -18.85 9.19 -0.54
C ASP A 71 -17.82 8.20 -1.08
N SER A 72 -17.72 8.06 -2.41
CA SER A 72 -16.69 7.21 -3.03
C SER A 72 -15.25 7.61 -2.71
N TRP A 73 -14.98 8.90 -2.48
CA TRP A 73 -13.66 9.35 -2.03
C TRP A 73 -13.45 9.08 -0.54
N LEU A 74 -14.48 9.22 0.29
CA LEU A 74 -14.44 8.81 1.69
C LEU A 74 -14.18 7.31 1.81
N ASP A 75 -14.94 6.49 1.07
CA ASP A 75 -14.76 5.04 1.01
C ASP A 75 -13.31 4.68 0.64
N SER A 76 -12.72 5.42 -0.31
CA SER A 76 -11.34 5.20 -0.72
C SER A 76 -10.31 5.59 0.35
N ILE A 77 -10.60 6.61 1.15
CA ILE A 77 -9.77 7.03 2.28
C ILE A 77 -9.86 5.98 3.40
N THR A 78 -11.07 5.61 3.79
CA THR A 78 -11.34 4.60 4.82
C THR A 78 -10.72 3.26 4.45
N ASP A 79 -10.98 2.75 3.24
CA ASP A 79 -10.39 1.48 2.78
C ASP A 79 -8.86 1.54 2.82
N SER A 80 -8.23 2.60 2.33
CA SER A 80 -6.75 2.68 2.38
C SER A 80 -6.20 2.72 3.81
N ARG A 81 -6.90 3.34 4.78
CA ARG A 81 -6.52 3.27 6.20
C ARG A 81 -6.62 1.84 6.75
N THR A 82 -7.77 1.21 6.57
CA THR A 82 -8.00 -0.18 7.01
C THR A 82 -6.99 -1.15 6.39
N GLN A 83 -6.68 -1.03 5.09
CA GLN A 83 -5.70 -1.91 4.45
C GLN A 83 -4.28 -1.70 4.98
N ILE A 84 -3.90 -0.48 5.38
CA ILE A 84 -2.61 -0.23 6.04
C ILE A 84 -2.59 -0.85 7.44
N GLU A 85 -3.67 -0.67 8.20
CA GLU A 85 -3.80 -1.26 9.54
C GLU A 85 -3.69 -2.79 9.49
N LEU A 86 -4.50 -3.45 8.65
CA LEU A 86 -4.47 -4.91 8.48
C LEU A 86 -3.08 -5.41 8.07
N ALA A 87 -2.39 -4.72 7.16
CA ALA A 87 -1.03 -5.10 6.76
C ALA A 87 -0.02 -4.99 7.91
N ILE A 88 -0.23 -4.06 8.86
CA ILE A 88 0.61 -3.93 10.06
C ILE A 88 0.22 -4.96 11.12
N GLU A 89 -1.06 -5.32 11.24
CA GLU A 89 -1.52 -6.40 12.12
C GLU A 89 -0.95 -7.75 11.70
N ASP A 90 -0.97 -8.05 10.39
CA ASP A 90 -0.39 -9.25 9.81
C ASP A 90 1.15 -9.28 9.95
N SER A 91 1.79 -8.11 9.87
CA SER A 91 3.25 -7.95 9.94
C SER A 91 3.68 -6.79 10.87
N PRO A 92 3.66 -6.99 12.21
CA PRO A 92 3.96 -5.93 13.18
C PRO A 92 5.36 -5.31 13.06
N SER A 93 6.30 -6.03 12.46
CA SER A 93 7.66 -5.53 12.16
C SER A 93 7.66 -4.36 11.16
N LEU A 94 6.56 -4.17 10.40
CA LEU A 94 6.39 -3.08 9.44
C LEU A 94 5.75 -1.83 10.03
N LYS A 95 5.48 -1.77 11.34
CA LYS A 95 4.82 -0.63 11.99
C LYS A 95 5.52 0.73 11.73
N SER A 96 6.85 0.77 11.59
CA SER A 96 7.59 2.01 11.27
C SER A 96 7.58 2.37 9.80
N TYR A 97 7.25 1.42 8.92
CA TYR A 97 7.43 1.56 7.49
C TYR A 97 6.56 2.66 6.84
N PRO A 98 5.29 2.89 7.24
CA PRO A 98 4.53 4.03 6.73
C PRO A 98 5.23 5.38 7.00
N THR A 99 5.90 5.53 8.14
CA THR A 99 6.67 6.74 8.48
C THR A 99 7.85 6.92 7.54
N GLU A 100 8.61 5.85 7.31
CA GLU A 100 9.76 5.84 6.40
C GLU A 100 9.33 6.16 4.95
N GLN A 101 8.12 5.75 4.57
CA GLN A 101 7.61 5.84 3.22
C GLN A 101 6.76 7.09 2.94
N LEU A 102 6.39 7.87 3.96
CA LEU A 102 5.43 8.97 3.87
C LEU A 102 5.77 9.96 2.76
N GLU A 103 7.00 10.46 2.74
CA GLU A 103 7.43 11.49 1.79
C GLU A 103 7.42 10.97 0.35
N GLU A 104 7.96 9.76 0.12
CA GLU A 104 7.97 9.20 -1.23
C GLU A 104 6.54 8.89 -1.74
N SER A 105 5.67 8.38 -0.87
CA SER A 105 4.25 8.17 -1.17
C SER A 105 3.53 9.48 -1.45
N TYR A 106 3.84 10.54 -0.70
CA TYR A 106 3.31 11.89 -0.93
C TYR A 106 3.73 12.43 -2.31
N GLN A 107 5.01 12.35 -2.66
CA GLN A 107 5.49 12.78 -3.99
C GLN A 107 4.77 12.05 -5.13
N ARG A 108 4.50 10.75 -4.96
CA ARG A 108 3.72 9.96 -5.93
C ARG A 108 2.26 10.44 -5.98
N ALA A 109 1.63 10.62 -4.82
CA ALA A 109 0.26 11.12 -4.69
C ALA A 109 0.11 12.51 -5.33
N ARG A 110 1.04 13.44 -5.11
CA ARG A 110 1.03 14.80 -5.66
C ARG A 110 1.03 14.81 -7.19
N ARG A 111 1.85 13.96 -7.80
CA ARG A 111 1.87 13.75 -9.26
C ARG A 111 0.58 13.12 -9.77
N GLN A 112 0.00 12.16 -9.04
CA GLN A 112 -1.29 11.56 -9.41
C GLN A 112 -2.45 12.55 -9.28
N ALA A 113 -2.46 13.36 -8.23
CA ALA A 113 -3.46 14.41 -8.00
C ALA A 113 -3.44 15.42 -9.15
N THR A 114 -2.26 15.87 -9.56
CA THR A 114 -2.09 16.74 -10.75
C THR A 114 -2.75 16.12 -11.99
N LYS A 115 -2.47 14.84 -12.28
CA LYS A 115 -3.02 14.15 -13.44
C LYS A 115 -4.53 13.95 -13.37
N GLN A 116 -5.09 13.66 -12.20
CA GLN A 116 -6.53 13.37 -12.03
C GLN A 116 -7.39 14.62 -11.92
N THR A 117 -6.85 15.70 -11.33
CA THR A 117 -7.61 16.91 -11.03
C THR A 117 -7.42 18.01 -12.08
N GLY A 118 -6.29 17.98 -12.81
CA GLY A 118 -5.86 19.07 -13.69
C GLY A 118 -5.25 20.27 -12.95
N ILE A 119 -5.19 20.24 -11.62
CA ILE A 119 -4.54 21.27 -10.81
C ILE A 119 -3.03 21.17 -11.01
N LEU A 120 -2.34 22.31 -11.16
CA LEU A 120 -0.89 22.35 -11.37
C LEU A 120 -0.15 21.77 -10.16
N LEU A 121 0.94 21.04 -10.41
CA LEU A 121 1.74 20.40 -9.37
C LEU A 121 2.27 21.38 -8.31
N SER A 122 2.50 22.63 -8.70
CA SER A 122 2.99 23.73 -7.86
C SER A 122 1.95 24.28 -6.87
N VAL A 123 0.67 23.96 -7.06
CA VAL A 123 -0.40 24.35 -6.12
C VAL A 123 -0.36 23.45 -4.89
N PHE A 124 0.03 22.19 -5.07
CA PHE A 124 0.22 21.27 -3.95
C PHE A 124 1.59 21.55 -3.27
N PRO A 125 1.65 21.54 -1.93
CA PRO A 125 2.89 21.75 -1.18
C PRO A 125 4.01 20.81 -1.62
N GLU A 126 5.24 21.30 -1.69
CA GLU A 126 6.36 20.47 -2.14
C GLU A 126 6.63 19.31 -1.19
N GLU A 127 6.60 19.56 0.12
CA GLU A 127 6.71 18.55 1.18
C GLU A 127 5.31 18.14 1.68
N CYS A 128 5.19 16.96 2.28
CA CYS A 128 3.92 16.49 2.84
C CYS A 128 3.45 17.42 3.98
N PRO A 129 2.29 18.08 3.86
CA PRO A 129 1.80 19.00 4.90
C PRO A 129 1.12 18.26 6.07
N TYR A 130 0.97 16.94 5.98
CA TYR A 130 0.28 16.12 6.96
C TYR A 130 1.27 15.25 7.72
N SER A 131 1.11 15.14 9.04
CA SER A 131 1.78 14.10 9.81
C SER A 131 1.19 12.73 9.50
N LEU A 132 1.97 11.66 9.66
CA LEU A 132 1.45 10.30 9.49
C LEU A 132 0.28 10.02 10.44
N GLU A 133 0.35 10.51 11.67
CA GLU A 133 -0.70 10.36 12.68
C GLU A 133 -2.04 10.88 12.16
N LEU A 134 -2.08 12.10 11.61
CA LEU A 134 -3.29 12.66 11.02
C LEU A 134 -3.75 11.90 9.77
N VAL A 135 -2.81 11.48 8.92
CA VAL A 135 -3.13 10.73 7.70
C VAL A 135 -3.85 9.43 8.04
N LEU A 136 -3.42 8.72 9.09
CA LEU A 136 -3.98 7.43 9.50
C LEU A 136 -5.18 7.55 10.45
N ASP A 137 -5.40 8.71 11.07
CA ASP A 137 -6.56 8.96 11.95
C ASP A 137 -7.88 8.85 11.17
N GLU A 138 -8.74 7.92 11.57
CA GLU A 138 -10.02 7.62 10.91
C GLU A 138 -10.98 8.81 10.87
N ASP A 139 -10.96 9.65 11.91
CA ASP A 139 -11.87 10.78 12.07
C ASP A 139 -11.34 12.08 11.44
N TRP A 140 -10.12 12.04 10.89
CA TRP A 140 -9.47 13.22 10.35
C TRP A 140 -9.61 13.33 8.82
N LEU A 141 -9.91 14.53 8.35
CA LEU A 141 -9.86 14.95 6.95
C LEU A 141 -9.29 16.38 6.87
N PRO A 142 -8.51 16.71 5.83
CA PRO A 142 -7.97 18.06 5.69
C PRO A 142 -9.08 19.08 5.39
N GLU A 143 -8.93 20.28 5.94
CA GLU A 143 -9.79 21.42 5.63
C GLU A 143 -9.71 21.78 4.15
N ALA A 144 -10.75 22.43 3.63
CA ALA A 144 -10.74 22.90 2.24
C ALA A 144 -9.64 23.95 2.06
N SER A 145 -8.85 23.83 0.99
CA SER A 145 -7.93 24.89 0.60
C SER A 145 -8.65 25.89 -0.28
N ASP A 146 -8.42 27.17 -0.02
CA ASP A 146 -8.79 28.25 -0.93
C ASP A 146 -7.76 28.26 -2.08
N ILE A 147 -8.11 27.65 -3.23
CA ILE A 147 -7.37 27.79 -4.49
C ILE A 147 -8.17 28.68 -5.44
#